data_AF-A0A831KNV1-F1
#
_entry.id   AF-A0A831KNV1-F1
#
_cell.length_a   1.000
_cell.length_b   1.000
_cell.length_c   1.000
_cell.angle_alpha   90.00
_cell.angle_beta   90.00
_cell.angle_gamma   90.00
#
_symmetry.space_group_name_H-M   'P 1'
#
loop_
_entity.id
_entity.type
_entity.pdbx_description
1 polymer ?
#
loop_
_entity_poly.entity_id
_entity_poly.type
_entity_poly.pdbx_seq_one_letter_code
_entity_poly.pdbx_strand_id
1 'polypeptide(L)'
;IPSRLASGRGEPGCHPGHVTELAGHWLAALAPEALGEVEVFACGPSAMLRAGAALAARFEVPCQVSLEEFMACAVGGCAGCAVPVRGPAGVVMKRVCVDGPVFDAHDVFDGASAGQGPPSGRT
;
A
#
# COMPACT_ATOMS: atom_id res chain seq x y z
N ILE A 1 -9.80 1.13 21.88
CA ILE A 1 -9.08 1.55 20.65
C ILE A 1 -9.90 2.68 20.02
N PRO A 2 -9.37 3.91 19.92
CA PRO A 2 -10.08 4.99 19.25
C PRO A 2 -10.23 4.68 17.76
N SER A 3 -11.46 4.72 17.25
CA SER A 3 -11.76 4.62 15.82
C SER A 3 -12.21 5.98 15.28
N ARG A 4 -11.98 6.18 13.99
CA ARG A 4 -12.39 7.37 13.23
C ARG A 4 -12.86 6.90 11.86
N LEU A 5 -13.82 7.62 11.29
CA LEU A 5 -14.40 7.32 9.98
C LEU A 5 -14.16 8.51 9.05
N ALA A 6 -13.95 8.23 7.76
CA ALA A 6 -13.91 9.23 6.71
C ALA A 6 -14.97 8.91 5.67
N SER A 7 -15.68 9.93 5.17
CA SER A 7 -16.67 9.78 4.13
C SER A 7 -16.78 11.06 3.29
N GLY A 8 -16.96 10.89 1.99
CA GLY A 8 -17.24 11.97 1.05
C GLY A 8 -18.72 12.39 0.99
N ARG A 9 -19.62 11.73 1.74
CA ARG A 9 -21.08 11.97 1.66
C ARG A 9 -21.65 12.84 2.80
N GLY A 10 -20.80 13.31 3.71
CA GLY A 10 -21.19 14.28 4.75
C GLY A 10 -21.93 13.68 5.94
N GLU A 11 -21.70 12.41 6.26
CA GLU A 11 -22.31 11.75 7.42
C GLU A 11 -21.84 12.39 8.74
N PRO A 12 -22.75 12.58 9.71
CA PRO A 12 -22.39 13.12 11.02
C PRO A 12 -21.27 12.33 11.70
N GLY A 13 -20.24 13.02 12.18
CA GLY A 13 -19.11 12.42 12.89
C GLY A 13 -18.02 11.82 12.00
N CYS A 14 -18.20 11.81 10.67
CA CYS A 14 -17.15 11.40 9.74
C CYS A 14 -16.25 12.58 9.35
N HIS A 15 -14.96 12.31 9.16
CA HIS A 15 -14.06 13.22 8.47
C HIS A 15 -14.52 13.39 7.01
N PRO A 16 -14.69 14.62 6.51
CA PRO A 16 -15.07 14.84 5.12
C PRO A 16 -13.88 14.52 4.21
N GLY A 17 -13.99 13.48 3.39
CA GLY A 17 -12.96 13.11 2.42
C GLY A 17 -12.47 11.67 2.55
N HIS A 18 -11.20 11.45 2.22
CA HIS A 18 -10.59 10.12 2.17
C HIS A 18 -9.95 9.71 3.50
N VAL A 19 -9.85 8.39 3.74
CA VAL A 19 -9.22 7.86 4.96
C VAL A 19 -7.75 8.31 5.10
N THR A 20 -7.06 8.54 3.98
CA THR A 20 -5.66 8.99 3.95
C THR A 20 -5.50 10.45 4.38
N GLU A 21 -6.50 11.30 4.14
CA GLU A 21 -6.51 12.69 4.63
C GLU A 21 -6.73 12.72 6.15
N LEU A 22 -7.69 11.94 6.64
CA LEU A 22 -7.92 11.71 8.07
C LEU A 22 -6.66 11.18 8.77
N ALA A 23 -6.02 10.16 8.19
CA ALA A 23 -4.79 9.59 8.73
C ALA A 23 -3.65 10.63 8.72
N GLY A 24 -3.53 11.41 7.65
CA GLY A 24 -2.54 12.49 7.57
C GLY A 24 -2.72 13.58 8.63
N HIS A 25 -3.95 13.94 8.96
CA HIS A 25 -4.23 14.87 10.06
C HIS A 25 -3.79 14.31 11.42
N TRP A 26 -3.99 13.01 11.64
CA TRP A 26 -3.56 12.36 12.87
C TRP A 26 -2.04 12.27 12.97
N LEU A 27 -1.36 11.82 11.90
CA LEU A 27 0.10 11.72 11.84
C LEU A 27 0.78 13.08 12.03
N ALA A 28 0.26 14.14 11.40
CA ALA A 28 0.80 15.49 11.51
C ALA A 28 0.67 16.11 12.91
N ALA A 29 -0.22 15.56 13.76
CA ALA A 29 -0.43 16.05 15.12
C ALA A 29 0.46 15.35 16.16
N LEU A 30 1.21 14.31 15.77
CA LEU A 30 2.09 13.57 16.68
C LEU A 30 3.41 14.32 16.92
N ALA A 31 3.95 14.16 18.12
CA ALA A 31 5.34 14.53 18.40
C ALA A 31 6.30 13.59 17.64
N PRO A 32 7.52 14.03 17.28
CA PRO A 32 8.47 13.21 16.52
C PRO A 32 8.77 11.86 17.17
N GLU A 33 8.86 11.81 18.49
CA GLU A 33 9.12 10.57 19.23
C GLU A 33 7.97 9.57 19.07
N ALA A 34 6.73 10.05 19.17
CA ALA A 34 5.54 9.22 18.98
C ALA A 34 5.37 8.79 17.52
N LEU A 35 5.73 9.64 16.55
CA LEU A 35 5.68 9.30 15.13
C LEU A 35 6.65 8.16 14.79
N GLY A 36 7.82 8.12 15.44
CA GLY A 36 8.80 7.04 15.30
C GLY A 36 8.32 5.67 15.81
N GLU A 37 7.21 5.63 16.55
CA GLU A 37 6.56 4.39 17.02
C GLU A 37 5.37 3.95 16.15
N VAL A 38 5.10 4.63 15.03
CA VAL A 38 3.95 4.37 14.17
C VAL A 38 4.32 3.48 12.99
N GLU A 39 3.43 2.53 12.68
CA GLU A 39 3.43 1.77 11.43
C GLU A 39 2.02 1.79 10.81
N VAL A 40 1.95 1.93 9.48
CA VAL A 40 0.69 1.99 8.74
C VAL A 40 0.37 0.62 8.16
N PHE A 41 -0.82 0.10 8.47
CA PHE A 41 -1.37 -1.11 7.85
C PHE A 41 -2.60 -0.74 7.03
N ALA A 42 -2.65 -1.15 5.76
CA ALA A 42 -3.76 -0.82 4.87
C ALA A 42 -4.27 -2.04 4.08
N CYS A 43 -5.59 -2.13 3.95
CA CYS A 43 -6.28 -3.08 3.07
C CYS A 43 -7.44 -2.35 2.38
N GLY A 44 -7.71 -2.69 1.12
CA GLY A 44 -8.80 -2.10 0.34
C GLY A 44 -8.40 -1.83 -1.12
N PRO A 45 -9.15 -0.98 -1.83
CA PRO A 45 -8.92 -0.75 -3.26
C PRO A 45 -7.49 -0.31 -3.57
N SER A 46 -6.92 -0.75 -4.69
CA SER A 46 -5.52 -0.47 -5.03
C SER A 46 -5.18 1.04 -5.05
N ALA A 47 -6.13 1.89 -5.43
CA ALA A 47 -5.97 3.34 -5.38
C ALA A 47 -5.81 3.86 -3.93
N MET A 48 -6.56 3.30 -2.98
CA MET A 48 -6.44 3.62 -1.56
C MET A 48 -5.11 3.12 -1.00
N LEU A 49 -4.68 1.91 -1.38
CA LEU A 49 -3.38 1.37 -0.97
C LEU A 49 -2.21 2.24 -1.47
N ARG A 50 -2.24 2.69 -2.73
CA ARG A 50 -1.23 3.63 -3.27
C ARG A 50 -1.23 4.97 -2.50
N ALA A 51 -2.40 5.50 -2.19
CA ALA A 51 -2.50 6.74 -1.41
C ALA A 51 -2.00 6.55 0.02
N GLY A 52 -2.24 5.39 0.63
CA GLY A 52 -1.70 5.00 1.94
C GLY A 52 -0.18 4.87 1.94
N ALA A 53 0.38 4.22 0.90
CA ALA A 53 1.82 4.10 0.70
C ALA A 53 2.49 5.48 0.57
N ALA A 54 1.94 6.35 -0.29
CA ALA A 54 2.43 7.72 -0.48
C ALA A 54 2.32 8.56 0.81
N LEU A 55 1.27 8.38 1.59
CA LEU A 55 1.12 9.02 2.90
C LEU A 55 2.21 8.56 3.87
N ALA A 56 2.40 7.25 4.00
CA ALA A 56 3.40 6.68 4.89
C ALA A 56 4.82 7.13 4.51
N ALA A 57 5.15 7.11 3.20
CA ALA A 57 6.42 7.61 2.69
C ALA A 57 6.64 9.10 3.01
N ARG A 58 5.60 9.94 2.90
CA ARG A 58 5.67 11.36 3.27
C ARG A 58 6.01 11.59 4.75
N PHE A 59 5.54 10.73 5.63
CA PHE A 59 5.80 10.80 7.08
C PHE A 59 6.97 9.92 7.51
N GLU A 60 7.68 9.28 6.58
CA GLU A 60 8.80 8.37 6.83
C GLU A 60 8.46 7.24 7.82
N VAL A 61 7.22 6.76 7.79
CA VAL A 61 6.76 5.63 8.63
C VAL A 61 6.64 4.34 7.80
N PRO A 62 6.92 3.16 8.37
CA PRO A 62 6.74 1.89 7.67
C PRO A 62 5.29 1.66 7.23
N CYS A 63 5.10 0.96 6.11
CA CYS A 63 3.77 0.66 5.59
C CYS A 63 3.66 -0.75 5.03
N GLN A 64 2.66 -1.49 5.52
CA GLN A 64 2.29 -2.81 5.04
C GLN A 64 0.92 -2.73 4.35
N VAL A 65 0.84 -3.33 3.16
CA VAL A 65 -0.37 -3.33 2.33
C VAL A 65 -0.84 -4.75 2.06
N SER A 66 -2.12 -5.01 2.31
CA SER A 66 -2.76 -6.26 1.92
C SER A 66 -3.31 -6.12 0.51
N LEU A 67 -2.66 -6.77 -0.46
CA LEU A 67 -3.09 -6.75 -1.85
C LEU A 67 -4.28 -7.68 -2.08
N GLU A 68 -5.18 -7.24 -2.95
CA GLU A 68 -6.26 -8.06 -3.50
C GLU A 68 -5.94 -8.33 -4.97
N GLU A 69 -6.04 -9.59 -5.38
CA GLU A 69 -5.82 -10.02 -6.76
C GLU A 69 -6.80 -11.12 -7.16
N PHE A 70 -6.98 -11.31 -8.47
CA PHE A 70 -7.80 -12.40 -8.95
C PHE A 70 -7.18 -13.75 -8.60
N MET A 71 -7.91 -14.54 -7.81
CA MET A 71 -7.48 -15.86 -7.38
C MET A 71 -8.38 -16.94 -7.99
N ALA A 72 -7.75 -17.91 -8.66
CA ALA A 72 -8.44 -19.14 -9.08
C ALA A 72 -8.23 -20.26 -8.06
N CYS A 73 -6.98 -20.69 -7.84
CA CYS A 73 -6.70 -21.83 -6.97
C CYS A 73 -6.54 -21.49 -5.48
N ALA A 74 -6.09 -20.27 -5.15
CA ALA A 74 -5.75 -19.82 -3.79
C ALA A 74 -4.75 -20.69 -2.99
N VAL A 75 -4.06 -21.64 -3.65
CA VAL A 75 -3.09 -22.56 -3.02
C VAL A 75 -1.72 -22.54 -3.69
N GLY A 76 -1.43 -21.49 -4.47
CA GLY A 76 -0.14 -21.26 -5.12
C GLY A 76 0.12 -22.08 -6.40
N GLY A 77 -0.76 -23.00 -6.78
CA GLY A 77 -0.56 -23.88 -7.93
C GLY A 77 -0.74 -23.22 -9.30
N CYS A 78 -1.72 -22.31 -9.45
CA CYS A 78 -2.03 -21.71 -10.76
C CYS A 78 -1.26 -20.42 -11.09
N ALA A 79 -0.64 -19.79 -10.08
CA ALA A 79 0.04 -18.48 -10.20
C ALA A 79 -0.82 -17.32 -10.77
N GLY A 80 -2.15 -17.45 -10.81
CA GLY A 80 -3.04 -16.40 -11.35
C GLY A 80 -3.07 -15.10 -10.52
N CYS A 81 -2.67 -15.16 -9.25
CA CYS A 81 -2.54 -13.99 -8.36
C CYS A 81 -1.09 -13.51 -8.21
N ALA A 82 -0.27 -13.66 -9.25
CA ALA A 82 1.12 -13.22 -9.22
C ALA A 82 1.22 -11.69 -9.38
N VAL A 83 1.97 -11.05 -8.49
CA VAL A 83 2.26 -9.61 -8.48
C VAL A 83 3.76 -9.36 -8.54
N PRO A 84 4.23 -8.29 -9.21
CA PRO A 84 5.62 -7.89 -9.16
C PRO A 84 5.93 -7.28 -7.79
N VAL A 85 7.02 -7.75 -7.17
CA VAL A 85 7.54 -7.23 -5.90
C VAL A 85 9.01 -6.91 -6.10
N ARG A 86 9.41 -5.69 -5.77
CA ARG A 86 10.80 -5.27 -5.85
C ARG A 86 11.59 -5.90 -4.70
N GLY A 87 12.81 -6.32 -4.98
CA GLY A 87 13.77 -6.76 -3.98
C GLY A 87 15.20 -6.33 -4.35
N PRO A 88 16.19 -6.70 -3.53
CA PRO A 88 17.58 -6.28 -3.71
C PRO A 88 18.19 -6.70 -5.06
N ALA A 89 17.75 -7.82 -5.63
CA ALA A 89 18.25 -8.38 -6.89
C ALA A 89 17.38 -8.02 -8.11
N GLY A 90 16.41 -7.12 -7.96
CA GLY A 90 15.45 -6.75 -9.01
C GLY A 90 14.01 -7.12 -8.68
N VAL A 91 13.15 -7.11 -9.69
CA VAL A 91 11.73 -7.44 -9.54
C VAL A 91 11.54 -8.95 -9.60
N VAL A 92 10.83 -9.50 -8.62
CA VAL A 92 10.41 -10.91 -8.57
C VAL A 92 8.89 -11.02 -8.57
N MET A 93 8.36 -12.05 -9.21
CA MET A 93 6.92 -12.32 -9.18
C MET A 93 6.59 -13.13 -7.93
N LYS A 94 5.73 -12.60 -7.06
CA LYS A 94 5.22 -13.27 -5.86
C LYS A 94 3.72 -13.54 -6.00
N ARG A 95 3.23 -14.66 -5.49
CA ARG A 95 1.80 -15.02 -5.54
C ARG A 95 1.11 -14.53 -4.27
N VAL A 96 0.13 -13.66 -4.40
CA VAL A 96 -0.60 -13.06 -3.27
C VAL A 96 -1.16 -14.13 -2.31
N CYS A 97 -1.64 -15.26 -2.84
CA CYS A 97 -2.27 -16.31 -2.00
C CYS A 97 -1.32 -17.10 -1.08
N VAL A 98 -0.02 -17.16 -1.37
CA VAL A 98 0.95 -18.00 -0.60
C VAL A 98 2.23 -17.27 -0.23
N ASP A 99 2.63 -16.29 -1.04
CA ASP A 99 3.79 -15.43 -0.77
C ASP A 99 3.36 -14.08 -0.15
N GLY A 100 2.04 -13.79 -0.13
CA GLY A 100 1.39 -12.61 0.47
C GLY A 100 0.31 -12.98 1.51
N PRO A 101 -0.83 -12.26 1.60
CA PRO A 101 -1.26 -11.12 0.79
C PRO A 101 -0.68 -9.78 1.23
N VAL A 102 -0.01 -9.76 2.39
CA VAL A 102 0.60 -8.57 2.98
C VAL A 102 2.02 -8.42 2.45
N PHE A 103 2.33 -7.23 1.94
CA PHE A 103 3.65 -6.86 1.42
C PHE A 103 4.05 -5.49 1.95
N ASP A 104 5.35 -5.20 1.90
CA ASP A 104 5.84 -3.83 2.08
C ASP A 104 5.32 -2.95 0.94
N ALA A 105 4.76 -1.80 1.30
CA ALA A 105 4.17 -0.87 0.35
C ALA A 105 5.21 -0.31 -0.65
N HIS A 106 6.45 -0.09 -0.20
CA HIS A 106 7.53 0.44 -1.02
C HIS A 106 7.92 -0.55 -2.12
N ASP A 107 7.91 -1.86 -1.81
CA ASP A 107 8.27 -2.91 -2.76
C ASP A 107 7.22 -3.09 -3.88
N VAL A 108 5.98 -2.65 -3.63
CA VAL A 108 4.84 -2.84 -4.55
C VAL A 108 4.46 -1.56 -5.31
N PHE A 109 4.60 -0.37 -4.71
CA PHE A 109 4.08 0.88 -5.27
C PHE A 109 5.12 1.93 -5.69
N ASP A 110 6.28 2.03 -5.04
CA ASP A 110 7.21 3.16 -5.21
C ASP A 110 8.34 2.93 -6.24
N GLY A 111 8.09 2.07 -7.22
CA GLY A 111 9.03 1.69 -8.28
C GLY A 111 9.47 2.76 -9.27
N ALA A 112 9.54 4.04 -8.89
CA ALA A 112 10.05 5.15 -9.71
C ALA A 112 11.19 5.90 -9.00
N SER A 113 12.32 5.22 -8.80
CA SER A 113 13.63 5.89 -8.89
C SER A 113 14.68 4.95 -9.50
N ALA A 114 15.29 5.42 -10.58
CA ALA A 114 16.38 4.84 -11.39
C ALA A 114 16.05 3.66 -12.36
N GLY A 115 15.46 4.00 -13.51
CA GLY A 115 15.95 3.55 -14.83
C GLY A 115 15.47 2.22 -15.42
N GLN A 116 14.31 2.22 -16.10
CA GLN A 116 14.17 1.54 -17.39
C GLN A 116 12.87 1.99 -18.08
N GLY A 117 13.01 2.63 -19.25
CA GLY A 117 11.89 2.81 -20.17
C GLY A 117 11.41 1.45 -20.72
N PRO A 118 10.28 1.41 -21.45
CA PRO A 118 9.82 0.18 -22.09
C PRO A 118 10.92 -0.37 -23.03
N PRO A 119 11.16 -1.70 -23.08
CA PRO A 119 12.07 -2.26 -24.06
C PRO A 119 11.56 -1.92 -25.47
N SER A 120 12.34 -1.11 -26.20
CA SER A 120 12.18 -0.93 -27.63
C SER A 120 12.44 -2.28 -28.30
N GLY A 121 11.40 -2.91 -28.84
CA GLY A 121 11.56 -4.22 -29.48
C GLY A 121 10.25 -4.85 -29.92
N ARG A 122 9.50 -4.15 -30.78
CA ARG A 122 8.67 -4.84 -31.78
C ARG A 122 9.49 -4.92 -33.07
N THR A 123 10.06 -6.09 -33.31
CA THR A 123 10.36 -6.65 -34.64
C THR A 123 9.95 -8.10 -34.59
#